data_AF-A0ABD2NQ63-F1
#
_entry.id   AF-A0ABD2NQ63-F1
#
_cell.length_a   1.000
_cell.length_b   1.000
_cell.length_c   1.000
_cell.angle_alpha   90.00
_cell.angle_beta   90.00
_cell.angle_gamma   90.00
#
_symmetry.space_group_name_H-M   'P 1'
#
loop_
_entity.id
_entity.type
_entity.pdbx_description
1 polymer ?
#
loop_
_entity_poly.entity_id
_entity_poly.type
_entity_poly.pdbx_seq_one_letter_code
_entity_poly.pdbx_strand_id
1 'polypeptide(L)'
;MLSKRVLFLLWVLLYLSACNAARGSGRAKQARGRGRLFNSRMTIIIRHRNPASAHYYEHKDGARIIKASHFELDYMLGRKITFFCMAQGLPRPEITWFKDGIELYAHKFFQVHEWPMGNDTLKSKMEIDPTTQKDAGYYECQANNKYAIDTRGFRTDYVMVTY
;
A
#
# COMPACT_ATOMS: atom_id res chain seq x y z
N MET A 1 6.05 80.72 9.15
CA MET A 1 4.87 80.25 8.40
C MET A 1 5.34 79.36 7.26
N LEU A 2 5.31 78.03 7.43
CA LEU A 2 5.65 77.11 6.33
C LEU A 2 4.58 77.18 5.23
N SER A 3 5.02 77.28 3.98
CA SER A 3 4.14 77.32 2.81
C SER A 3 3.26 76.07 2.72
N LYS A 4 1.97 76.24 2.42
CA LYS A 4 1.00 75.14 2.20
C LYS A 4 1.51 74.09 1.18
N ARG A 5 2.40 74.48 0.27
CA ARG A 5 3.04 73.58 -0.72
C ARG A 5 4.02 72.59 -0.07
N VAL A 6 4.71 72.99 1.00
CA VAL A 6 5.68 72.13 1.71
C VAL A 6 4.95 71.08 2.55
N LEU A 7 3.83 71.45 3.18
CA LEU A 7 2.98 70.51 3.93
C LEU A 7 2.35 69.46 3.01
N PHE A 8 1.94 69.84 1.80
CA PHE A 8 1.39 68.90 0.82
C PHE A 8 2.43 67.89 0.33
N LEU A 9 3.66 68.34 0.05
CA LEU A 9 4.77 67.46 -0.33
C LEU A 9 5.17 66.49 0.78
N LEU A 10 5.20 66.96 2.04
CA LEU A 10 5.43 66.09 3.20
C LEU A 10 4.30 65.06 3.39
N TRP A 11 3.06 65.44 3.14
CA TRP A 11 1.91 64.53 3.22
C TRP A 11 1.93 63.46 2.10
N VAL A 12 2.32 63.84 0.88
CA VAL A 12 2.51 62.91 -0.25
C VAL A 12 3.68 61.95 0.00
N LEU A 13 4.79 62.43 0.57
CA LEU A 13 5.93 61.59 0.94
C LEU A 13 5.59 60.60 2.06
N LEU A 14 4.80 61.02 3.05
CA LEU A 14 4.28 60.14 4.11
C LEU A 14 3.31 59.08 3.56
N TYR A 15 2.48 59.43 2.58
CA TYR A 15 1.58 58.47 1.92
C TYR A 15 2.36 57.44 1.09
N LEU A 16 3.42 57.85 0.40
CA LEU A 16 4.28 56.95 -0.39
C LEU A 16 5.14 56.03 0.49
N SER A 17 5.58 56.47 1.68
CA SER A 17 6.34 55.62 2.60
C SER A 17 5.49 54.57 3.31
N ALA A 18 4.16 54.74 3.36
CA ALA A 18 3.24 53.83 4.03
C ALA A 18 2.82 52.61 3.18
N CYS A 19 3.22 52.53 1.90
CA CYS A 19 2.78 51.45 0.99
C CYS A 19 3.72 50.24 0.90
N ASN A 20 4.79 50.18 1.71
CA ASN A 20 5.71 49.03 1.75
C ASN A 20 5.48 48.10 2.96
N ALA A 21 4.22 47.82 3.26
CA ALA A 21 3.82 46.77 4.20
C ALA A 21 3.04 45.67 3.45
N ALA A 22 3.75 44.66 2.92
CA ALA A 22 3.26 43.28 2.77
C ALA A 22 4.26 42.39 2.00
N ARG A 23 5.29 41.88 2.68
CA ARG A 23 5.82 40.53 2.36
C ARG A 23 6.11 39.80 3.66
N GLY A 24 5.06 39.19 4.21
CA GLY A 24 5.17 38.24 5.30
C GLY A 24 5.99 37.03 4.86
N SER A 25 7.15 36.86 5.49
CA SER A 25 7.92 35.62 5.45
C SER A 25 7.25 34.59 6.38
N GLY A 26 6.21 33.94 5.88
CA GLY A 26 5.59 32.79 6.55
C GLY A 26 6.52 31.59 6.49
N ARG A 27 7.30 31.35 7.55
CA ARG A 27 8.10 30.14 7.73
C ARG A 27 7.15 28.98 7.96
N ALA A 28 6.81 28.23 6.90
CA ALA A 28 6.03 27.01 6.98
C ALA A 28 6.72 26.03 7.93
N LYS A 29 6.13 25.83 9.12
CA LYS A 29 6.52 24.76 10.04
C LYS A 29 6.19 23.45 9.35
N GLN A 30 7.21 22.73 8.92
CA GLN A 30 7.08 21.39 8.39
C GLN A 30 6.56 20.49 9.52
N ALA A 31 5.26 20.22 9.51
CA ALA A 31 4.64 19.27 10.41
C ALA A 31 5.34 17.91 10.23
N ARG A 32 6.10 17.47 11.25
CA ARG A 32 6.56 16.08 11.36
C ARG A 32 5.37 15.21 11.76
N GLY A 33 4.43 15.05 10.84
CA GLY A 33 3.47 13.96 10.87
C GLY A 33 4.09 12.78 10.15
N ARG A 34 4.57 11.78 10.89
CA ARG A 34 4.73 10.43 10.34
C ARG A 34 4.17 9.44 11.33
N GLY A 35 2.84 9.37 11.34
CA GLY A 35 2.16 8.12 11.64
C GLY A 35 2.73 7.06 10.71
N ARG A 36 3.07 5.89 11.27
CA ARG A 36 3.50 4.72 10.51
C ARG A 36 2.31 4.25 9.67
N LEU A 37 2.22 4.76 8.44
CA LEU A 37 1.36 4.20 7.41
C LEU A 37 1.92 2.83 7.03
N PHE A 38 1.27 1.79 7.54
CA PHE A 38 1.50 0.40 7.21
C PHE A 38 0.94 0.13 5.80
N ASN A 39 1.58 0.71 4.79
CA ASN A 39 1.32 0.38 3.39
C ASN A 39 2.62 -0.17 2.82
N SER A 40 2.61 -1.44 2.39
CA SER A 40 3.77 -2.26 2.01
C SER A 40 4.56 -1.76 0.76
N ARG A 41 4.41 -0.49 0.37
CA ARG A 41 5.19 0.17 -0.67
C ARG A 41 5.62 1.57 -0.24
N MET A 42 6.39 1.64 0.83
CA MET A 42 7.11 2.88 1.11
C MET A 42 8.30 2.97 0.13
N THR A 43 8.12 3.67 -0.97
CA THR A 43 9.23 3.95 -1.90
C THR A 43 10.27 4.81 -1.17
N ILE A 44 11.43 4.21 -0.90
CA ILE A 44 12.60 4.94 -0.40
C ILE A 44 13.04 5.89 -1.52
N ILE A 45 12.73 7.19 -1.39
CA ILE A 45 13.21 8.20 -2.35
C ILE A 45 14.68 8.49 -2.04
N ILE A 46 15.58 7.71 -2.64
CA ILE A 46 17.03 7.96 -2.61
C ILE A 46 17.28 9.24 -3.42
N ARG A 47 17.82 10.29 -2.78
CA ARG A 47 17.99 11.64 -3.37
C ARG A 47 19.06 11.75 -4.48
N HIS A 48 19.64 10.63 -4.91
CA HIS A 48 20.50 10.51 -6.10
C HIS A 48 20.28 9.13 -6.72
N ARG A 49 19.09 8.88 -7.27
CA ARG A 49 18.82 7.65 -8.00
C ARG A 49 19.32 7.81 -9.44
N ASN A 50 20.29 7.00 -9.84
CA ASN A 50 20.64 6.88 -11.26
C ASN A 50 19.34 6.48 -12.02
N PRO A 51 18.87 7.24 -13.02
CA PRO A 51 17.67 6.88 -13.76
C PRO A 51 17.75 5.48 -14.37
N ALA A 52 18.95 5.00 -14.73
CA ALA A 52 19.17 3.63 -15.21
C ALA A 52 18.90 2.54 -14.15
N SER A 53 18.99 2.88 -12.85
CA SER A 53 18.69 1.96 -11.74
C SER A 53 17.20 1.83 -11.42
N ALA A 54 16.33 2.63 -12.07
CA ALA A 54 14.89 2.56 -11.86
C ALA A 54 14.34 1.17 -12.22
N HIS A 55 14.88 0.55 -13.27
CA HIS A 55 14.41 -0.74 -13.80
C HIS A 55 15.15 -1.96 -13.23
N TYR A 56 16.14 -1.78 -12.36
CA TYR A 56 16.99 -2.88 -11.90
C TYR A 56 16.20 -3.98 -11.15
N TYR A 57 15.13 -3.61 -10.44
CA TYR A 57 14.28 -4.55 -9.68
C TYR A 57 12.94 -4.86 -10.35
N GLU A 58 12.66 -4.27 -11.52
CA GLU A 58 11.37 -4.38 -12.20
C GLU A 58 11.55 -5.15 -13.51
N HIS A 59 11.60 -6.48 -13.41
CA HIS A 59 11.58 -7.30 -14.61
C HIS A 59 10.17 -7.35 -15.21
N LYS A 60 10.05 -7.01 -16.50
CA LYS A 60 8.77 -7.04 -17.25
C LYS A 60 7.99 -8.36 -17.16
N ASP A 61 8.70 -9.48 -17.09
CA ASP A 61 8.12 -10.82 -17.07
C ASP A 61 8.06 -11.40 -15.64
N GLY A 62 8.38 -10.59 -14.62
CA GLY A 62 8.33 -10.96 -13.21
C GLY A 62 6.92 -11.30 -12.73
N ALA A 63 6.83 -12.21 -11.76
CA ALA A 63 5.57 -12.54 -11.11
C ALA A 63 4.95 -11.27 -10.50
N ARG A 64 3.65 -11.09 -10.75
CA ARG A 64 2.89 -9.95 -10.24
C ARG A 64 1.48 -10.39 -9.88
N ILE A 65 1.06 -10.13 -8.64
CA ILE A 65 -0.31 -10.37 -8.19
C ILE A 65 -1.19 -9.24 -8.71
N ILE A 66 -2.10 -9.60 -9.61
CA ILE A 66 -3.01 -8.67 -10.30
C ILE A 66 -4.36 -8.54 -9.59
N LYS A 67 -4.82 -9.59 -8.88
CA LYS A 67 -6.04 -9.56 -8.05
C LYS A 67 -5.87 -10.46 -6.84
N ALA A 68 -6.44 -10.08 -5.70
CA ALA A 68 -6.42 -10.89 -4.49
C ALA A 68 -7.59 -10.53 -3.56
N SER A 69 -7.78 -11.32 -2.51
CA SER A 69 -8.72 -11.04 -1.42
C SER A 69 -8.49 -9.69 -0.74
N HIS A 70 -9.49 -9.24 0.02
CA HIS A 70 -9.40 -8.01 0.82
C HIS A 70 -8.36 -8.15 1.94
N PHE A 71 -7.75 -7.01 2.30
CA PHE A 71 -6.71 -6.93 3.34
C PHE A 71 -7.21 -7.38 4.72
N GLU A 72 -8.49 -7.20 5.04
CA GLU A 72 -9.11 -7.64 6.29
C GLU A 72 -10.36 -8.45 5.97
N LEU A 73 -10.49 -9.64 6.58
CA LEU A 73 -11.62 -10.55 6.38
C LEU A 73 -12.01 -11.19 7.71
N ASP A 74 -13.20 -10.83 8.19
CA ASP A 74 -13.80 -11.45 9.37
C ASP A 74 -14.59 -12.71 8.98
N TYR A 75 -14.53 -13.73 9.84
CA TYR A 75 -15.26 -14.99 9.62
C TYR A 75 -16.08 -15.43 10.82
N MET A 76 -17.14 -16.19 10.55
CA MET A 76 -17.94 -16.84 11.59
C MET A 76 -17.40 -18.24 11.89
N LEU A 77 -17.24 -18.55 13.16
CA LEU A 77 -16.79 -19.88 13.60
C LEU A 77 -17.70 -21.00 13.05
N GLY A 78 -17.08 -22.11 12.65
CA GLY A 78 -17.78 -23.26 12.09
C GLY A 78 -18.30 -23.06 10.66
N ARG A 79 -18.08 -21.89 10.07
CA ARG A 79 -18.40 -21.61 8.65
C ARG A 79 -17.15 -21.72 7.79
N LYS A 80 -17.36 -21.72 6.49
CA LYS A 80 -16.29 -21.68 5.51
C LYS A 80 -15.74 -20.26 5.33
N ILE A 81 -14.42 -20.16 5.21
CA ILE A 81 -13.71 -18.97 4.74
C ILE A 81 -12.94 -19.30 3.46
N THR A 82 -12.83 -18.32 2.56
CA THR A 82 -12.09 -18.48 1.30
C THR A 82 -11.24 -17.26 0.99
N PHE A 83 -10.02 -17.51 0.53
CA PHE A 83 -9.13 -16.48 -0.01
C PHE A 83 -8.83 -16.77 -1.47
N PHE A 84 -8.54 -15.73 -2.24
CA PHE A 84 -8.11 -15.91 -3.62
C PHE A 84 -6.92 -15.00 -3.94
N CYS A 85 -6.09 -15.46 -4.86
CA CYS A 85 -4.94 -14.74 -5.38
C CYS A 85 -4.82 -15.07 -6.87
N MET A 86 -4.55 -14.07 -7.70
CA MET A 86 -4.37 -14.21 -9.15
C MET A 86 -3.11 -13.46 -9.53
N ALA A 87 -2.16 -14.18 -10.12
CA ALA A 87 -0.86 -13.66 -10.49
C ALA A 87 -0.58 -13.90 -11.97
N GLN A 88 0.18 -12.99 -12.57
CA GLN A 88 0.64 -13.02 -13.95
C GLN A 88 2.17 -12.93 -13.99
N GLY A 89 2.80 -13.61 -14.94
CA GLY A 89 4.25 -13.60 -15.17
C GLY A 89 4.65 -14.54 -16.30
N LEU A 90 5.87 -14.41 -16.82
CA LEU A 90 6.39 -15.25 -17.91
C LEU A 90 7.81 -15.70 -17.58
N PRO A 91 8.06 -16.91 -17.06
CA PRO A 91 7.15 -18.04 -16.93
C PRO A 91 6.00 -17.78 -15.95
N ARG A 92 4.91 -18.53 -16.16
CA ARG A 92 3.73 -18.53 -15.28
C ARG A 92 4.18 -18.63 -13.82
N PRO A 93 3.66 -17.78 -12.93
CA PRO A 93 4.03 -17.82 -11.54
C PRO A 93 3.42 -19.04 -10.84
N GLU A 94 4.10 -19.51 -9.81
CA GLU A 94 3.59 -20.45 -8.81
C GLU A 94 3.05 -19.65 -7.61
N ILE A 95 1.93 -20.08 -7.03
CA ILE A 95 1.33 -19.39 -5.86
C ILE A 95 1.45 -20.30 -4.64
N THR A 96 2.11 -19.79 -3.60
CA THR A 96 2.25 -20.45 -2.30
C THR A 96 1.49 -19.65 -1.24
N TRP A 97 0.80 -20.34 -0.34
CA TRP A 97 0.05 -19.73 0.75
C TRP A 97 0.77 -19.88 2.09
N PHE A 98 0.76 -18.82 2.90
CA PHE A 98 1.37 -18.79 4.22
C PHE A 98 0.36 -18.33 5.27
N LYS A 99 0.53 -18.78 6.51
CA LYS A 99 -0.12 -18.25 7.71
C LYS A 99 0.96 -17.93 8.74
N ASP A 100 0.98 -16.69 9.20
CA ASP A 100 1.89 -16.21 10.23
C ASP A 100 3.37 -16.51 9.89
N GLY A 101 3.71 -16.45 8.60
CA GLY A 101 5.05 -16.74 8.06
C GLY A 101 5.36 -18.21 7.82
N ILE A 102 4.42 -19.13 8.08
CA ILE A 102 4.57 -20.57 7.88
C ILE A 102 3.81 -21.00 6.62
N GLU A 103 4.46 -21.74 5.74
CA GLU A 103 3.85 -22.29 4.53
C GLU A 103 2.71 -23.26 4.86
N LEU A 104 1.61 -23.16 4.13
CA LEU A 104 0.43 -23.99 4.31
C LEU A 104 0.37 -25.08 3.23
N TYR A 105 0.12 -26.31 3.66
CA TYR A 105 -0.05 -27.45 2.77
C TYR A 105 -1.49 -27.97 2.82
N ALA A 106 -2.01 -28.39 1.66
CA ALA A 106 -3.33 -28.99 1.52
C ALA A 106 -3.55 -30.15 2.51
N HIS A 107 -4.63 -30.12 3.27
CA HIS A 107 -5.05 -31.19 4.17
C HIS A 107 -6.58 -31.22 4.31
N LYS A 108 -7.16 -32.17 5.06
CA LYS A 108 -8.62 -32.39 5.12
C LYS A 108 -9.49 -31.12 5.27
N PHE A 109 -9.07 -30.17 6.11
CA PHE A 109 -9.81 -28.95 6.43
C PHE A 109 -9.29 -27.69 5.71
N PHE A 110 -8.24 -27.84 4.90
CA PHE A 110 -7.56 -26.77 4.18
C PHE A 110 -7.30 -27.22 2.75
N GLN A 111 -8.00 -26.62 1.80
CA GLN A 111 -7.91 -27.00 0.40
C GLN A 111 -7.39 -25.84 -0.43
N VAL A 112 -6.55 -26.16 -1.42
CA VAL A 112 -6.07 -25.20 -2.42
C VAL A 112 -6.55 -25.67 -3.79
N HIS A 113 -7.12 -24.75 -4.53
CA HIS A 113 -7.62 -24.97 -5.88
C HIS A 113 -6.95 -23.98 -6.83
N GLU A 114 -6.37 -24.52 -7.89
CA GLU A 114 -5.63 -23.73 -8.86
C GLU A 114 -6.23 -23.82 -10.26
N TRP A 115 -6.29 -22.68 -10.94
CA TRP A 115 -6.78 -22.56 -12.31
C TRP A 115 -5.75 -21.78 -13.12
N PRO A 116 -4.93 -22.49 -13.92
CA PRO A 116 -4.08 -21.87 -14.92
C PRO A 116 -4.95 -21.17 -15.98
N MET A 117 -4.63 -19.92 -16.30
CA MET A 117 -5.30 -19.14 -17.34
C MET A 117 -4.28 -18.76 -18.39
N GLY A 118 -4.38 -19.32 -19.60
CA GLY A 118 -3.38 -19.12 -20.65
C GLY A 118 -2.01 -19.70 -20.28
N ASN A 119 -0.92 -19.02 -20.65
CA ASN A 119 0.45 -19.46 -20.36
C ASN A 119 1.18 -18.60 -19.33
N ASP A 120 0.59 -17.48 -18.91
CA ASP A 120 1.23 -16.47 -18.08
C ASP A 120 0.52 -16.25 -16.74
N THR A 121 -0.74 -16.70 -16.61
CA THR A 121 -1.58 -16.38 -15.46
C THR A 121 -1.96 -17.63 -14.68
N LEU A 122 -1.98 -17.50 -13.35
CA LEU A 122 -2.44 -18.52 -12.41
C LEU A 122 -3.41 -17.87 -11.41
N LYS A 123 -4.57 -18.49 -11.22
CA LYS A 123 -5.50 -18.16 -10.14
C LYS A 123 -5.44 -19.28 -9.10
N SER A 124 -5.21 -18.94 -7.84
CA SER A 124 -5.26 -19.86 -6.71
C SER A 124 -6.34 -19.43 -5.72
N LYS A 125 -7.13 -20.36 -5.22
CA LYS A 125 -8.14 -20.17 -4.16
C LYS A 125 -7.85 -21.13 -3.03
N MET A 126 -7.77 -20.59 -1.83
CA MET A 126 -7.58 -21.32 -0.59
C MET A 126 -8.89 -21.33 0.19
N GLU A 127 -9.23 -22.47 0.80
CA GLU A 127 -10.49 -22.70 1.50
C GLU A 127 -10.25 -23.42 2.83
N ILE A 128 -10.79 -22.87 3.92
CA ILE A 128 -10.82 -23.52 5.24
C ILE A 128 -12.28 -23.81 5.61
N ASP A 129 -12.58 -25.08 5.88
CA ASP A 129 -13.92 -25.54 6.21
C ASP A 129 -13.87 -26.81 7.10
N PRO A 130 -14.38 -26.79 8.33
CA PRO A 130 -14.95 -25.64 9.06
C PRO A 130 -13.87 -24.76 9.70
N THR A 131 -14.14 -23.47 9.85
CA THR A 131 -13.25 -22.55 10.58
C THR A 131 -13.32 -22.70 12.10
N THR A 132 -12.19 -22.41 12.74
CA THR A 132 -11.97 -22.43 14.18
C THR A 132 -11.34 -21.11 14.65
N GLN A 133 -11.23 -20.90 15.96
CA GLN A 133 -10.55 -19.72 16.51
C GLN A 133 -9.05 -19.69 16.16
N LYS A 134 -8.44 -20.84 15.83
CA LYS A 134 -7.01 -20.95 15.47
C LYS A 134 -6.71 -20.45 14.05
N ASP A 135 -7.74 -20.26 13.24
CA ASP A 135 -7.65 -19.76 11.87
C ASP A 135 -7.58 -18.23 11.81
N ALA A 136 -7.60 -17.55 12.96
CA ALA A 136 -7.28 -16.13 13.04
C ALA A 136 -5.77 -15.96 12.86
N GLY A 137 -5.36 -14.90 12.16
CA GLY A 137 -3.96 -14.63 11.89
C GLY A 137 -3.73 -13.78 10.66
N TYR A 138 -2.47 -13.75 10.22
CA TYR A 138 -2.07 -13.08 8.99
C TYR A 138 -1.76 -14.12 7.92
N TYR A 139 -2.59 -14.14 6.88
CA TYR A 139 -2.41 -14.98 5.70
C TYR A 139 -1.68 -14.20 4.62
N GLU A 140 -0.94 -14.91 3.79
CA GLU A 140 -0.20 -14.31 2.70
C GLU A 140 -0.21 -15.23 1.48
N CYS A 141 -0.49 -14.67 0.30
CA CYS A 141 -0.19 -15.35 -0.96
C CYS A 141 1.10 -14.78 -1.54
N GLN A 142 2.01 -15.68 -1.90
CA GLN A 142 3.27 -15.37 -2.55
C GLN A 142 3.23 -15.93 -3.97
N ALA A 143 3.36 -15.06 -4.97
CA ALA A 143 3.51 -15.43 -6.36
C ALA A 143 5.00 -15.38 -6.73
N ASN A 144 5.55 -16.51 -7.16
CA ASN A 144 6.97 -16.65 -7.46
C ASN A 144 7.18 -17.03 -8.93
N ASN A 145 8.13 -16.36 -9.59
CA ASN A 145 8.76 -16.87 -10.80
C ASN A 145 10.26 -16.56 -10.82
N LYS A 146 10.97 -17.06 -11.83
CA LYS A 146 12.43 -16.88 -11.95
C LYS A 146 12.94 -15.44 -11.97
N TYR A 147 12.06 -14.46 -12.12
CA TYR A 147 12.43 -13.05 -12.28
C TYR A 147 11.98 -12.17 -11.12
N ALA A 148 10.90 -12.51 -10.43
CA ALA A 148 10.40 -11.74 -9.29
C ALA A 148 9.52 -12.59 -8.36
N ILE A 149 9.40 -12.12 -7.13
CA ILE A 149 8.44 -12.59 -6.13
C ILE A 149 7.55 -11.40 -5.78
N ASP A 150 6.23 -11.59 -5.84
CA ASP A 150 5.24 -10.60 -5.39
C ASP A 150 4.33 -11.23 -4.34
N THR A 151 3.91 -10.43 -3.37
CA THR A 151 3.31 -10.94 -2.14
C THR A 151 2.15 -10.08 -1.70
N ARG A 152 1.04 -10.70 -1.27
CA ARG A 152 -0.13 -10.01 -0.72
C ARG A 152 -0.60 -10.64 0.58
N GLY A 153 -0.71 -9.81 1.61
CA GLY A 153 -1.19 -10.19 2.92
C GLY A 153 -2.65 -9.85 3.18
N PHE A 154 -3.27 -10.67 4.02
CA PHE A 154 -4.65 -10.56 4.47
C PHE A 154 -4.69 -10.90 5.96
N ARG A 155 -5.30 -10.05 6.78
CA ARG A 155 -5.54 -10.29 8.19
C ARG A 155 -6.93 -10.85 8.39
N THR A 156 -7.06 -11.86 9.24
CA THR A 156 -8.36 -12.43 9.60
C THR A 156 -8.57 -12.50 11.09
N ASP A 157 -9.82 -12.30 11.47
CA ASP A 157 -10.30 -12.46 12.83
C ASP A 157 -11.69 -13.11 12.82
N TYR A 158 -12.10 -13.65 13.96
CA TYR A 158 -13.41 -14.26 14.09
C TYR A 158 -14.39 -13.31 14.78
N VAL A 159 -15.65 -13.34 14.33
CA VAL A 159 -16.74 -12.64 15.00
C VAL A 159 -17.53 -13.61 15.87
N MET A 160 -17.71 -13.25 17.14
CA MET A 160 -18.61 -13.97 18.04
C MET A 160 -20.04 -13.49 17.79
N VAL A 161 -20.91 -14.41 17.38
CA VAL A 161 -22.35 -14.11 17.31
C VAL A 161 -22.87 -14.08 18.75
N THR A 162 -23.05 -12.88 19.31
CA THR A 162 -23.81 -12.69 20.54
C THR A 162 -25.29 -12.73 20.18
N TYR A 163 -25.97 -13.78 20.64
CA TYR A 163 -27.44 -13.84 20.62
C TYR A 163 -28.02 -13.17 21.86
#